data_AF-A0A535QES7-F1
#
_entry.id   AF-A0A535QES7-F1
#
_cell.length_a   1.000
_cell.length_b   1.000
_cell.length_c   1.000
_cell.angle_alpha   90.00
_cell.angle_beta   90.00
_cell.angle_gamma   90.00
#
_symmetry.space_group_name_H-M   'P 1'
#
loop_
_entity.id
_entity.type
_entity.pdbx_description
1 polymer ?
#
loop_
_entity_poly.entity_id
_entity_poly.type
_entity_poly.pdbx_seq_one_letter_code
_entity_poly.pdbx_strand_id
1 'polypeptide(L)'
;MTSASKVAGTELRGIAAAPGRVAAPAWRWDVRRVRDDAVDLIGEAGITRLQIAVREVKAALTSKAARLEANGAPSEAGILEAQALMLDDPALLDGASELIRKGNPADAAVKATMAPFAEMLRASDDAIFQARAADLEDVVDQLDRTLHGISDTPPPPERPSIVIARDLAPSQTAGLDRALVVGFATEQGTAT
;
A
#
# COMPACT_ATOMS: atom_id res chain seq x y z
N MET A 1 -50.36 -10.58 2.84
CA MET A 1 -49.55 -11.05 1.69
C MET A 1 -48.54 -9.97 1.38
N THR A 2 -47.33 -10.04 1.95
CA THR A 2 -46.30 -9.01 1.78
C THR A 2 -45.37 -9.48 0.67
N SER A 3 -45.44 -8.78 -0.47
CA SER A 3 -44.65 -9.03 -1.67
C SER A 3 -43.18 -8.77 -1.38
N ALA A 4 -42.35 -9.81 -1.44
CA ALA A 4 -40.90 -9.69 -1.40
C ALA A 4 -40.43 -9.03 -2.71
N SER A 5 -39.91 -7.81 -2.60
CA SER A 5 -39.29 -7.11 -3.72
C SER A 5 -38.07 -7.88 -4.18
N LYS A 6 -38.07 -8.30 -5.45
CA LYS A 6 -36.97 -9.00 -6.11
C LYS A 6 -35.82 -8.01 -6.28
N VAL A 7 -34.84 -8.02 -5.38
CA VAL A 7 -33.57 -7.34 -5.62
C VAL A 7 -32.97 -7.99 -6.87
N ALA A 8 -32.85 -7.23 -7.96
CA ALA A 8 -32.15 -7.69 -9.15
C ALA A 8 -30.69 -7.94 -8.75
N GLY A 9 -30.34 -9.21 -8.56
CA GLY A 9 -29.00 -9.60 -8.13
C GLY A 9 -28.02 -9.39 -9.27
N THR A 10 -27.01 -8.55 -9.04
CA THR A 10 -25.83 -8.49 -9.91
C THR A 10 -25.00 -9.74 -9.65
N GLU A 11 -24.82 -10.58 -10.67
CA GLU A 11 -23.93 -11.74 -10.61
C GLU A 11 -22.53 -11.31 -11.10
N LEU A 12 -21.53 -11.44 -10.24
CA LEU A 12 -20.12 -11.22 -10.57
C LEU A 12 -19.40 -12.56 -10.63
N ARG A 13 -18.58 -12.77 -11.67
CA ARG A 13 -17.80 -13.99 -11.87
C ARG A 13 -16.32 -13.69 -11.67
N GLY A 14 -15.62 -14.57 -10.98
CA GLY A 14 -14.19 -14.47 -10.71
C GLY A 14 -13.52 -15.83 -10.63
N ILE A 15 -12.24 -15.85 -10.27
CA ILE A 15 -11.47 -17.07 -10.09
C ILE A 15 -11.56 -17.52 -8.63
N ALA A 16 -11.86 -18.79 -8.41
CA ALA A 16 -11.94 -19.34 -7.05
C ALA A 16 -10.54 -19.51 -6.46
N ALA A 17 -10.21 -18.72 -5.44
CA ALA A 17 -8.94 -18.84 -4.71
C ALA A 17 -8.98 -19.90 -3.59
N ALA A 18 -10.16 -20.20 -3.04
CA ALA A 18 -10.34 -21.19 -1.97
C ALA A 18 -11.72 -21.87 -2.08
N PRO A 19 -11.87 -23.15 -1.66
CA PRO A 19 -13.14 -23.84 -1.65
C PRO A 19 -14.06 -23.31 -0.53
N GLY A 20 -15.36 -23.24 -0.80
CA GLY A 20 -16.36 -22.89 0.22
C GLY A 20 -17.55 -22.12 -0.34
N ARG A 21 -18.59 -21.96 0.48
CA ARG A 21 -19.74 -21.10 0.21
C ARG A 21 -20.10 -20.34 1.48
N VAL A 22 -20.27 -19.03 1.37
CA VAL A 22 -20.60 -18.16 2.50
C VAL A 22 -21.59 -17.08 2.05
N ALA A 23 -22.50 -16.69 2.94
CA ALA A 23 -23.41 -15.58 2.75
C ALA A 23 -23.37 -14.69 3.99
N ALA A 24 -22.86 -13.47 3.83
CA ALA A 24 -22.79 -12.46 4.88
C ALA A 24 -22.78 -11.05 4.24
N PRO A 25 -23.01 -9.99 5.02
CA PRO A 25 -22.96 -8.61 4.51
C PRO A 25 -21.63 -8.31 3.82
N ALA A 26 -21.67 -7.57 2.72
CA ALA A 26 -20.47 -7.05 2.09
C ALA A 26 -19.88 -5.90 2.93
N TRP A 27 -18.59 -5.96 3.18
CA TRP A 27 -17.82 -4.90 3.82
C TRP A 27 -16.71 -4.45 2.88
N ARG A 28 -16.66 -3.16 2.56
CA ARG A 28 -15.68 -2.64 1.60
C ARG A 28 -14.37 -2.33 2.30
N TRP A 29 -13.29 -2.93 1.82
CA TRP A 29 -11.92 -2.57 2.19
C TRP A 29 -11.61 -1.18 1.65
N ASP A 30 -11.85 -0.17 2.48
CA ASP A 30 -11.71 1.22 2.13
C ASP A 30 -10.54 1.84 2.90
N VAL A 31 -9.38 1.90 2.26
CA VAL A 31 -8.18 2.56 2.80
C VAL A 31 -8.21 4.07 2.61
N ARG A 32 -9.37 4.67 2.25
CA ARG A 32 -9.52 6.13 2.19
C ARG A 32 -9.32 6.75 3.57
N ARG A 33 -8.05 7.08 3.78
CA ARG A 33 -7.43 8.13 4.59
C ARG A 33 -8.30 8.72 5.70
N VAL A 34 -7.95 8.35 6.92
CA VAL A 34 -7.88 9.31 8.03
C VAL A 34 -6.83 10.35 7.62
N ARG A 35 -7.26 11.40 6.93
CA ARG A 35 -6.44 12.58 6.61
C ARG A 35 -6.80 13.78 7.48
N ASP A 36 -7.99 13.73 8.09
CA ASP A 36 -8.58 14.84 8.83
C ASP A 36 -7.82 15.12 10.14
N ASP A 37 -7.01 14.17 10.64
CA ASP A 37 -6.20 14.30 11.86
C ASP A 37 -4.68 14.36 11.59
N ALA A 38 -4.25 14.54 10.34
CA ALA A 38 -2.83 14.58 10.00
C ALA A 38 -2.14 15.81 10.64
N VAL A 39 -1.26 15.56 11.60
CA VAL A 39 -0.42 16.59 12.22
C VAL A 39 0.65 17.04 11.21
N ASP A 40 0.90 18.35 11.14
CA ASP A 40 2.00 18.92 10.35
C ASP A 40 3.35 18.41 10.88
N LEU A 41 3.96 17.48 10.15
CA LEU A 41 5.27 16.92 10.46
C LEU A 41 6.37 17.86 9.95
N ILE A 42 6.61 18.94 10.69
CA ILE A 42 7.61 19.97 10.38
C ILE A 42 8.80 19.95 11.36
N GLY A 43 9.90 20.61 10.99
CA GLY A 43 11.10 20.74 11.83
C GLY A 43 11.67 19.39 12.29
N GLU A 44 12.25 19.36 13.49
CA GLU A 44 12.95 18.16 14.00
C GLU A 44 12.01 16.95 14.20
N ALA A 45 10.75 17.20 14.56
CA ALA A 45 9.74 16.16 14.68
C ALA A 45 9.45 15.50 13.32
N GLY A 46 9.32 16.31 12.26
CA GLY A 46 9.15 15.82 10.90
C GLY A 46 10.35 15.01 10.40
N ILE A 47 11.57 15.47 10.67
CA ILE A 47 12.81 14.77 10.30
C ILE A 47 12.91 13.42 11.02
N THR A 48 12.65 13.40 12.33
CA THR A 48 12.65 12.17 13.12
C THR A 48 11.61 11.18 12.59
N ARG A 49 10.39 11.66 12.29
CA ARG A 49 9.32 10.81 11.75
C ARG A 49 9.67 10.28 10.36
N LEU A 50 10.30 11.08 9.51
CA LEU A 50 10.81 10.68 8.20
C LEU A 50 11.82 9.54 8.31
N GLN A 51 12.83 9.67 9.17
CA GLN A 51 13.84 8.63 9.37
C GLN A 51 13.23 7.31 9.88
N ILE A 52 12.22 7.40 10.75
CA ILE A 52 11.46 6.22 11.18
C ILE A 52 10.68 5.63 10.00
N ALA A 53 9.97 6.45 9.23
CA ALA A 53 9.14 5.99 8.11
C ALA A 53 9.98 5.31 7.03
N VAL A 54 11.13 5.87 6.67
CA VAL A 54 12.05 5.28 5.70
C VAL A 54 12.53 3.90 6.17
N ARG A 55 12.87 3.74 7.45
CA ARG A 55 13.24 2.42 8.01
C ARG A 55 12.09 1.43 7.98
N GLU A 56 10.88 1.86 8.33
CA GLU A 56 9.67 1.03 8.33
C GLU A 56 9.34 0.54 6.91
N VAL A 57 9.32 1.44 5.93
CA VAL A 57 9.03 1.12 4.53
C VAL A 57 10.12 0.22 3.95
N LYS A 58 11.39 0.52 4.19
CA LYS A 58 12.51 -0.34 3.78
C LYS A 58 12.35 -1.77 4.32
N ALA A 59 12.11 -1.92 5.62
CA ALA A 59 11.92 -3.23 6.22
C ALA A 59 10.73 -3.99 5.61
N ALA A 60 9.64 -3.28 5.30
CA ALA A 60 8.48 -3.87 4.63
C ALA A 60 8.81 -4.36 3.21
N LEU A 61 9.53 -3.55 2.42
CA LEU A 61 9.97 -3.91 1.07
C LEU A 61 10.92 -5.11 1.07
N THR A 62 11.95 -5.10 1.92
CA THR A 62 12.90 -6.22 2.05
C THR A 62 12.17 -7.51 2.49
N SER A 63 11.24 -7.41 3.44
CA SER A 63 10.45 -8.56 3.88
C SER A 63 9.55 -9.10 2.76
N LYS A 64 8.99 -8.22 1.93
CA LYS A 64 8.16 -8.60 0.77
C LYS A 64 9.01 -9.23 -0.34
N ALA A 65 10.21 -8.71 -0.59
CA ALA A 65 11.17 -9.28 -1.54
C ALA A 65 11.54 -10.72 -1.16
N ALA A 66 11.94 -10.96 0.09
CA ALA A 66 12.30 -12.29 0.59
C ALA A 66 11.15 -13.30 0.45
N ARG A 67 9.89 -12.86 0.65
CA ARG A 67 8.71 -13.71 0.43
C ARG A 67 8.50 -14.05 -1.05
N LEU A 68 8.68 -13.09 -1.96
CA LEU A 68 8.55 -13.33 -3.39
C LEU A 68 9.64 -14.30 -3.88
N GLU A 69 10.87 -14.13 -3.40
CA GLU A 69 11.97 -15.04 -3.73
C GLU A 69 11.68 -16.47 -3.26
N ALA A 70 11.22 -16.63 -2.02
CA ALA A 70 10.80 -17.94 -1.48
C ALA A 70 9.64 -18.58 -2.26
N ASN A 71 8.78 -17.76 -2.88
CA ASN A 71 7.64 -18.20 -3.68
C ASN A 71 7.98 -18.38 -5.18
N GLY A 72 9.25 -18.31 -5.57
CA GLY A 72 9.67 -18.53 -6.95
C GLY A 72 9.44 -17.35 -7.90
N ALA A 73 9.31 -16.13 -7.36
CA ALA A 73 9.21 -14.87 -8.11
C ALA A 73 10.48 -13.99 -7.93
N PRO A 74 11.67 -14.45 -8.38
CA PRO A 74 12.94 -13.75 -8.13
C PRO A 74 13.06 -12.44 -8.92
N SER A 75 12.39 -12.29 -10.06
CA SER A 75 12.39 -11.04 -10.82
C SER A 75 11.69 -9.95 -10.02
N GLU A 76 10.49 -10.25 -9.50
CA GLU A 76 9.68 -9.36 -8.69
C GLU A 76 10.33 -9.08 -7.33
N ALA A 77 11.03 -10.06 -6.75
CA ALA A 77 11.85 -9.84 -5.56
C ALA A 77 12.95 -8.79 -5.84
N GLY A 78 13.71 -8.94 -6.93
CA GLY A 78 14.75 -7.99 -7.32
C GLY A 78 14.22 -6.57 -7.61
N ILE A 79 12.97 -6.44 -8.06
CA ILE A 79 12.29 -5.14 -8.18
C ILE A 79 12.20 -4.46 -6.80
N LEU A 80 11.69 -5.17 -5.79
CA LEU A 80 11.49 -4.64 -4.45
C LEU A 80 12.81 -4.39 -3.71
N GLU A 81 13.84 -5.18 -3.97
CA GLU A 81 15.18 -4.94 -3.42
C GLU A 81 15.79 -3.66 -3.96
N ALA A 82 15.65 -3.41 -5.26
CA ALA A 82 16.12 -2.15 -5.86
C ALA A 82 15.40 -0.93 -5.26
N GLN A 83 14.08 -1.04 -5.04
CA GLN A 83 13.31 0.01 -4.37
C GLN A 83 13.78 0.23 -2.93
N ALA A 84 14.04 -0.86 -2.18
CA ALA A 84 14.56 -0.77 -0.82
C ALA A 84 15.98 -0.14 -0.76
N LEU A 85 16.83 -0.43 -1.75
CA LEU A 85 18.18 0.14 -1.84
C LEU A 85 18.14 1.64 -2.15
N MET A 86 17.20 2.09 -2.97
CA MET A 86 17.02 3.52 -3.25
C MET A 86 16.63 4.30 -2.00
N LEU A 87 15.90 3.69 -1.05
CA LEU A 87 15.60 4.31 0.24
C LEU A 87 16.84 4.47 1.15
N ASP A 88 17.96 3.82 0.84
CA ASP A 88 19.25 4.02 1.51
C ASP A 88 20.04 5.20 0.95
N ASP A 89 19.61 5.81 -0.17
CA ASP A 89 20.31 6.94 -0.76
C ASP A 89 20.30 8.14 0.22
N PRO A 90 21.47 8.57 0.74
CA PRO A 90 21.54 9.71 1.64
C PRO A 90 20.97 10.98 1.01
N ALA A 91 21.04 11.14 -0.32
CA ALA A 91 20.50 12.30 -1.01
C ALA A 91 18.98 12.45 -0.82
N LEU A 92 18.25 11.33 -0.70
CA LEU A 92 16.82 11.34 -0.42
C LEU A 92 16.54 11.87 0.98
N LEU A 93 17.19 11.29 2.00
CA LEU A 93 17.01 11.65 3.40
C LEU A 93 17.49 13.07 3.68
N ASP A 94 18.65 13.46 3.16
CA ASP A 94 19.24 14.77 3.37
C ASP A 94 18.43 15.86 2.68
N GLY A 95 18.03 15.63 1.41
CA GLY A 95 17.22 16.56 0.64
C GLY A 95 15.84 16.78 1.26
N ALA A 96 15.13 15.71 1.62
CA ALA A 96 13.85 15.82 2.31
C ALA A 96 14.01 16.49 3.69
N SER A 97 15.05 16.14 4.45
CA SER A 97 15.32 16.78 5.75
C SER A 97 15.59 18.29 5.61
N GLU A 98 16.28 18.71 4.55
CA GLU A 98 16.52 20.14 4.30
C GLU A 98 15.22 20.89 3.99
N LEU A 99 14.34 20.32 3.18
CA LEU A 99 13.03 20.90 2.90
C LEU A 99 12.18 21.00 4.17
N ILE A 100 12.22 19.98 5.04
CA ILE A 100 11.53 19.98 6.33
C ILE A 100 12.06 21.08 7.25
N ARG A 101 13.38 21.26 7.32
CA ARG A 101 14.00 22.37 8.09
C ARG A 101 13.57 23.75 7.58
N LYS A 102 13.27 23.88 6.29
CA LYS A 102 12.73 25.10 5.68
C LYS A 102 11.24 25.33 5.94
N GLY A 103 10.60 24.45 6.73
CA GLY A 103 9.19 24.58 7.13
C GLY A 103 8.21 23.83 6.23
N ASN A 104 8.69 23.00 5.30
CA ASN A 104 7.81 22.15 4.52
C ASN A 104 7.35 20.95 5.36
N PRO A 105 6.08 20.52 5.24
CA PRO A 105 5.63 19.24 5.77
C PRO A 105 6.45 18.07 5.23
N ALA A 106 6.67 17.04 6.05
CA ALA A 106 7.49 15.88 5.69
C ALA A 106 6.99 15.12 4.44
N ASP A 107 5.67 14.99 4.27
CA ASP A 107 5.06 14.34 3.10
C ASP A 107 5.33 15.15 1.81
N ALA A 108 5.20 16.48 1.88
CA ALA A 108 5.51 17.38 0.78
C ALA A 108 7.01 17.35 0.44
N ALA A 109 7.87 17.32 1.46
CA ALA A 109 9.32 17.22 1.28
C ALA A 109 9.74 15.92 0.59
N VAL A 110 9.19 14.76 1.01
CA VAL A 110 9.47 13.47 0.36
C VAL A 110 9.04 13.49 -1.09
N LYS A 111 7.81 13.94 -1.38
CA LYS A 111 7.29 14.07 -2.75
C LYS A 111 8.19 14.95 -3.61
N ALA A 112 8.61 16.10 -3.09
CA ALA A 112 9.48 17.03 -3.81
C ALA A 112 10.87 16.43 -4.11
N THR A 113 11.46 15.70 -3.15
CA THR A 113 12.78 15.08 -3.33
C THR A 113 12.74 13.89 -4.29
N MET A 114 11.64 13.13 -4.32
CA MET A 114 11.50 11.93 -5.18
C MET A 114 11.00 12.23 -6.60
N ALA A 115 10.29 13.35 -6.81
CA ALA A 115 9.74 13.71 -8.11
C ALA A 115 10.78 13.78 -9.25
N PRO A 116 11.99 14.36 -9.08
CA PRO A 116 13.00 14.38 -10.13
C PRO A 116 13.47 12.98 -10.56
N PHE A 117 13.56 12.03 -9.63
CA PHE A 117 13.93 10.65 -9.93
C PHE A 117 12.83 9.93 -10.72
N ALA A 118 11.57 10.15 -10.34
CA ALA A 118 10.42 9.58 -11.06
C ALA A 118 10.34 10.14 -12.49
N GLU A 119 10.58 11.44 -12.66
CA GLU A 119 10.59 12.06 -13.98
C GLU A 119 11.75 11.55 -14.84
N MET A 120 12.94 11.39 -14.28
CA MET A 120 14.09 10.83 -15.00
C MET A 120 13.81 9.40 -15.49
N LEU A 121 13.17 8.57 -14.66
CA LEU A 121 12.77 7.20 -15.03
C LEU A 121 11.69 7.21 -16.13
N ARG A 122 10.70 8.09 -16.00
CA ARG A 122 9.59 8.23 -16.95
C ARG A 122 10.06 8.73 -18.32
N ALA A 123 11.05 9.62 -18.35
CA ALA A 123 11.62 10.19 -19.56
C ALA A 123 12.62 9.24 -20.27
N SER A 124 12.89 8.06 -19.71
CA SER A 124 13.78 7.08 -20.33
C SER A 124 13.15 6.45 -21.57
N ASP A 125 13.95 6.16 -22.60
CA ASP A 125 13.52 5.41 -23.78
C ASP A 125 13.36 3.90 -23.51
N ASP A 126 13.81 3.42 -22.33
CA ASP A 126 13.69 2.02 -21.93
C ASP A 126 12.35 1.77 -21.21
N ALA A 127 11.54 0.87 -21.77
CA ALA A 127 10.24 0.49 -21.21
C ALA A 127 10.35 -0.08 -19.78
N ILE A 128 11.48 -0.71 -19.42
CA ILE A 128 11.73 -1.19 -18.06
C ILE A 128 11.88 -0.01 -17.11
N PHE A 129 12.65 1.04 -17.48
CA PHE A 129 12.81 2.23 -16.64
C PHE A 129 11.54 3.06 -16.54
N GLN A 130 10.74 3.14 -17.60
CA GLN A 130 9.42 3.75 -17.54
C GLN A 130 8.51 3.04 -16.54
N ALA A 131 8.50 1.70 -16.53
CA ALA A 131 7.77 0.92 -15.54
C ALA A 131 8.27 1.20 -14.10
N ARG A 132 9.57 1.49 -13.92
CA ARG A 132 10.13 1.87 -12.61
C ARG A 132 9.68 3.25 -12.11
N ALA A 133 9.17 4.13 -12.97
CA ALA A 133 8.63 5.40 -12.50
C ALA A 133 7.35 5.18 -11.66
N ALA A 134 6.48 4.26 -12.06
CA ALA A 134 5.28 3.90 -11.30
C ALA A 134 5.63 3.23 -9.97
N ASP A 135 6.62 2.32 -9.98
CA ASP A 135 7.19 1.72 -8.77
C ASP A 135 7.64 2.78 -7.75
N LEU A 136 8.23 3.89 -8.22
CA LEU A 136 8.71 4.96 -7.37
C LEU A 136 7.57 5.77 -6.74
N GLU A 137 6.50 6.03 -7.50
CA GLU A 137 5.29 6.68 -7.00
C GLU A 137 4.63 5.83 -5.90
N ASP A 138 4.59 4.51 -6.06
CA ASP A 138 4.07 3.59 -5.05
C ASP A 138 4.86 3.67 -3.74
N VAL A 139 6.19 3.81 -3.81
CA VAL A 139 7.05 3.99 -2.63
C VAL A 139 6.78 5.33 -1.95
N VAL A 140 6.59 6.42 -2.73
CA VAL A 140 6.22 7.74 -2.18
C VAL A 140 4.89 7.65 -1.43
N ASP A 141 3.89 6.99 -1.99
CA ASP A 141 2.59 6.80 -1.35
C ASP A 141 2.67 5.91 -0.11
N GLN A 142 3.53 4.90 -0.12
CA GLN A 142 3.80 4.09 1.08
C GLN A 142 4.50 4.90 2.18
N LEU A 143 5.47 5.75 1.84
CA LEU A 143 6.12 6.67 2.79
C LEU A 143 5.13 7.68 3.35
N ASP A 144 4.27 8.27 2.53
CA ASP A 144 3.23 9.22 2.94
C ASP A 144 2.29 8.59 3.98
N ARG A 145 1.78 7.38 3.70
CA ARG A 145 0.94 6.63 4.65
C ARG A 145 1.68 6.33 5.95
N THR A 146 2.92 5.87 5.84
CA THR A 146 3.76 5.54 6.99
C THR A 146 3.99 6.80 7.84
N LEU A 147 4.43 7.91 7.26
CA LEU A 147 4.65 9.20 7.96
C LEU A 147 3.48 9.57 8.87
N HIS A 148 2.26 9.45 8.37
CA HIS A 148 1.04 9.80 9.11
C HIS A 148 0.50 8.70 10.01
N GLY A 149 1.17 7.54 10.10
CA GLY A 149 0.69 6.39 10.88
C GLY A 149 -0.62 5.83 10.32
N ILE A 150 -0.90 6.07 9.03
CA ILE A 150 -2.10 5.59 8.37
C ILE A 150 -1.89 4.12 8.09
N SER A 151 -2.68 3.29 8.76
CA SER A 151 -2.70 1.85 8.52
C SER A 151 -3.20 1.55 7.10
N ASP A 152 -2.49 0.65 6.41
CA ASP A 152 -2.92 0.03 5.14
C ASP A 152 -4.08 -0.95 5.33
N THR A 153 -4.52 -1.14 6.57
CA THR A 153 -5.62 -1.98 6.98
C THR A 153 -6.70 -1.09 7.59
N PRO A 154 -7.90 -1.01 6.99
CA PRO A 154 -9.01 -0.30 7.60
C PRO A 154 -9.44 -0.99 8.91
N PRO A 155 -10.18 -0.30 9.79
CA PRO A 155 -10.79 -0.95 10.96
C PRO A 155 -11.57 -2.21 10.54
N PRO A 156 -11.54 -3.29 11.31
CA PRO A 156 -12.26 -4.51 10.93
C PRO A 156 -13.77 -4.27 10.89
N PRO A 157 -14.53 -5.10 10.15
CA PRO A 157 -15.99 -5.05 10.18
C PRO A 157 -16.52 -5.29 11.60
N GLU A 158 -17.56 -4.56 12.01
CA GLU A 158 -18.19 -4.71 13.34
C GLU A 158 -18.99 -6.03 13.51
N ARG A 159 -19.14 -6.81 12.44
CA ARG A 159 -19.88 -8.07 12.40
C ARG A 159 -19.31 -9.01 11.34
N PRO A 160 -19.56 -10.34 11.43
CA PRO A 160 -19.17 -11.30 10.40
C PRO A 160 -19.59 -10.85 9.00
N SER A 161 -18.62 -10.64 8.11
CA SER A 161 -18.80 -10.00 6.79
C SER A 161 -17.90 -10.63 5.72
N ILE A 162 -18.25 -10.40 4.45
CA ILE A 162 -17.42 -10.70 3.28
C ILE A 162 -16.67 -9.43 2.88
N VAL A 163 -15.34 -9.47 2.90
CA VAL A 163 -14.50 -8.34 2.51
C VAL A 163 -14.49 -8.19 0.99
N ILE A 164 -14.77 -6.99 0.50
CA ILE A 164 -14.65 -6.62 -0.92
C ILE A 164 -13.54 -5.57 -1.06
N ALA A 165 -12.50 -5.90 -1.82
CA ALA A 165 -11.32 -5.05 -1.98
C ALA A 165 -10.90 -4.96 -3.45
N ARG A 166 -10.07 -3.97 -3.81
CA ARG A 166 -9.43 -3.96 -5.13
C ARG A 166 -8.39 -5.08 -5.23
N ASP A 167 -7.52 -5.17 -4.23
CA ASP A 167 -6.51 -6.21 -4.08
C ASP A 167 -6.25 -6.41 -2.57
N LEU A 168 -5.70 -7.56 -2.18
CA LEU A 168 -5.27 -7.84 -0.81
C LEU A 168 -3.89 -8.50 -0.82
N ALA A 169 -2.92 -7.82 -0.22
CA ALA A 169 -1.59 -8.36 -0.03
C ALA A 169 -1.61 -9.54 0.97
N PRO A 170 -0.66 -10.50 0.89
CA PRO A 170 -0.56 -11.62 1.83
C PRO A 170 -0.48 -11.20 3.31
N SER A 171 0.15 -10.06 3.61
CA SER A 171 0.20 -9.52 4.98
C SER A 171 -1.17 -9.04 5.47
N GLN A 172 -1.98 -8.46 4.58
CA GLN A 172 -3.33 -8.00 4.91
C GLN A 172 -4.27 -9.18 5.13
N THR A 173 -4.20 -10.21 4.27
CA THR A 173 -5.02 -11.42 4.44
C THR A 173 -4.65 -12.21 5.70
N ALA A 174 -3.36 -12.27 6.07
CA ALA A 174 -2.91 -12.90 7.31
C ALA A 174 -3.42 -12.21 8.57
N GLY A 175 -3.65 -10.89 8.52
CA GLY A 175 -4.15 -10.08 9.63
C GLY A 175 -5.67 -10.08 9.80
N LEU A 176 -6.42 -10.75 8.91
CA LEU A 176 -7.89 -10.79 8.99
C LEU A 176 -8.35 -11.59 10.21
N ASP A 177 -9.19 -10.98 11.04
CA ASP A 177 -9.87 -11.69 12.12
C ASP A 177 -10.90 -12.66 11.53
N ARG A 178 -10.63 -13.96 11.70
CA ARG A 178 -11.48 -15.05 11.17
C ARG A 178 -12.87 -15.11 11.81
N ALA A 179 -13.08 -14.47 12.96
CA ALA A 179 -14.41 -14.35 13.55
C ALA A 179 -15.26 -13.29 12.82
N LEU A 180 -14.62 -12.28 12.24
CA LEU A 180 -15.28 -11.13 11.60
C LEU A 180 -15.24 -11.19 10.06
N VAL A 181 -14.23 -11.84 9.49
CA VAL A 181 -14.06 -11.99 8.04
C VAL A 181 -14.28 -13.44 7.65
N VAL A 182 -15.48 -13.72 7.15
CA VAL A 182 -15.93 -15.08 6.80
C VAL A 182 -15.71 -15.42 5.32
N GLY A 183 -15.20 -14.46 4.55
CA GLY A 183 -14.79 -14.62 3.15
C GLY A 183 -14.28 -13.29 2.59
N PHE A 184 -13.65 -13.33 1.42
CA PHE A 184 -13.25 -12.13 0.71
C PHE A 184 -13.35 -12.32 -0.81
N ALA A 185 -13.53 -11.22 -1.52
CA ALA A 185 -13.45 -11.13 -2.98
C ALA A 185 -12.67 -9.89 -3.37
N THR A 186 -11.75 -10.02 -4.31
CA THR A 186 -10.92 -8.93 -4.82
C THR A 186 -11.20 -8.66 -6.29
N GLU A 187 -11.07 -7.40 -6.73
CA GLU A 187 -11.16 -7.03 -8.15
C GLU A 187 -9.94 -7.52 -8.95
N GLN A 188 -8.79 -7.58 -8.29
CA GLN A 188 -7.50 -8.00 -8.81
C GLN A 188 -6.90 -9.09 -7.91
N GLY A 189 -5.95 -9.84 -8.45
CA GLY A 189 -5.27 -10.92 -7.75
C GLY A 189 -4.90 -12.06 -8.69
N THR A 190 -3.98 -12.92 -8.25
CA THR A 190 -3.54 -14.10 -9.00
C THR A 190 -3.93 -15.36 -8.23
N ALA A 191 -4.19 -16.45 -8.95
CA ALA A 191 -4.55 -17.76 -8.36
C ALA A 191 -3.33 -18.60 -7.95
N THR A 192 -2.16 -17.95 -7.84
CA THR A 192 -0.85 -18.58 -7.72
C THR A 192 -0.25 -18.32 -6.36
#